data_AF-A0A1Y4HHZ3-F1
#
_entry.id   AF-A0A1Y4HHZ3-F1
#
_cell.length_a   1.000
_cell.length_b   1.000
_cell.length_c   1.000
_cell.angle_alpha   90.00
_cell.angle_beta   90.00
_cell.angle_gamma   90.00
#
_symmetry.space_group_name_H-M   'P 1'
#
loop_
_entity.id
_entity.type
_entity.pdbx_description
1 polymer ?
#
loop_
_entity_poly.entity_id
_entity_poly.type
_entity_poly.pdbx_seq_one_letter_code
_entity_poly.pdbx_strand_id
1 'polypeptide(L)'
;MTERENYLRTVRFERPEHIPMQYCINPSCWNVYPQEQLLDLMEAHPLLFPDFKRPKLPFCPEFPAVARKDEPYTDDWGCVWQTTMDGITGTVVRHPLKNWEDFPGYQAPDPDQVMGIGPVDWDGEASAAAEDKRQGGW
;
A
#
# COMPACT_ATOMS: atom_id res chain seq x y z
N MET A 1 22.91 -17.66 -1.58
CA MET A 1 21.67 -17.51 -2.38
C MET A 1 21.40 -16.03 -2.54
N THR A 2 20.91 -15.56 -3.69
CA THR A 2 20.45 -14.16 -3.80
C THR A 2 19.01 -14.03 -3.31
N GLU A 3 18.56 -12.85 -2.89
CA GLU A 3 17.15 -12.59 -2.53
C GLU A 3 16.20 -13.07 -3.63
N ARG A 4 16.54 -12.72 -4.88
CA ARG A 4 15.82 -13.18 -6.08
C ARG A 4 15.74 -14.70 -6.19
N GLU A 5 16.84 -15.41 -5.94
CA GLU A 5 16.85 -16.87 -5.96
C GLU A 5 15.99 -17.45 -4.82
N ASN A 6 16.06 -16.89 -3.61
CA ASN A 6 15.28 -17.35 -2.46
C ASN A 6 13.77 -17.22 -2.68
N TYR A 7 13.31 -16.09 -3.21
CA TYR A 7 11.89 -15.93 -3.55
C TYR A 7 11.45 -16.78 -4.73
N LEU A 8 12.26 -16.92 -5.79
CA LEU A 8 11.90 -17.80 -6.90
C LEU A 8 11.67 -19.22 -6.40
N ARG A 9 12.51 -19.70 -5.47
CA ARG A 9 12.27 -20.97 -4.77
C ARG A 9 11.00 -20.92 -3.92
N THR A 10 10.70 -19.80 -3.25
CA THR A 10 9.46 -19.63 -2.47
C THR A 10 8.22 -19.77 -3.34
N VAL A 11 8.09 -18.98 -4.41
CA VAL A 11 6.89 -19.00 -5.29
C VAL A 11 6.77 -20.27 -6.12
N ARG A 12 7.87 -20.99 -6.33
CA ARG A 12 7.89 -22.31 -6.99
C ARG A 12 7.78 -23.49 -6.03
N PHE A 13 7.71 -23.24 -4.71
CA PHE A 13 7.68 -24.27 -3.67
C PHE A 13 8.92 -25.19 -3.65
N GLU A 14 10.08 -24.66 -4.02
CA GLU A 14 11.37 -25.35 -4.15
C GLU A 14 12.28 -25.17 -2.92
N ARG A 15 11.72 -25.30 -1.70
CA ARG A 15 12.47 -25.22 -0.42
C ARG A 15 13.41 -24.00 -0.34
N PRO A 16 12.88 -22.78 -0.13
CA PRO A 16 13.70 -21.59 0.06
C PRO A 16 14.54 -21.71 1.35
N GLU A 17 15.64 -20.95 1.42
CA GLU A 17 16.47 -20.87 2.64
C GLU A 17 15.71 -20.20 3.79
N HIS A 18 14.83 -19.25 3.48
CA HIS A 18 13.97 -18.57 4.45
C HIS A 18 12.65 -18.13 3.80
N ILE A 19 11.64 -17.83 4.62
CA ILE A 19 10.36 -17.27 4.15
C ILE A 19 10.57 -15.77 3.87
N PRO A 20 10.40 -15.29 2.62
CA PRO A 20 10.42 -13.87 2.32
C PRO A 20 9.30 -13.17 3.09
N MET A 21 9.63 -12.07 3.77
CA MET A 21 8.68 -11.32 4.58
C MET A 21 8.95 -9.83 4.45
N GLN A 22 7.89 -9.05 4.26
CA GLN A 22 7.92 -7.61 4.41
C GLN A 22 7.01 -7.25 5.58
N TYR A 23 7.50 -6.45 6.52
CA TYR A 23 6.74 -6.01 7.68
C TYR A 23 6.56 -4.49 7.64
N CYS A 24 5.37 -4.03 7.99
CA CYS A 24 5.07 -2.61 8.13
C CYS A 24 4.21 -2.36 9.37
N ILE A 25 4.37 -1.19 9.98
CA ILE A 25 3.45 -0.71 11.00
C ILE A 25 2.31 0.00 10.28
N ASN A 26 1.07 -0.47 10.52
CA ASN A 26 -0.11 0.19 9.96
C ASN A 26 -0.11 1.68 10.33
N PRO A 27 -0.35 2.61 9.38
CA PRO A 27 -0.27 4.05 9.65
C PRO A 27 -1.18 4.52 10.80
N SER A 28 -2.32 3.86 11.05
CA SER A 28 -3.21 4.19 12.17
C SER A 28 -2.59 3.95 13.55
N CYS A 29 -1.62 3.04 13.67
CA CYS A 29 -0.93 2.77 14.92
C CYS A 29 -0.22 4.02 15.47
N TRP A 30 0.26 4.92 14.60
CA TRP A 30 0.95 6.15 14.99
C TRP A 30 0.05 7.16 15.69
N ASN A 31 -1.27 7.03 15.54
CA ASN A 31 -2.27 7.86 16.20
C ASN A 31 -2.80 7.24 17.51
N VAL A 32 -2.58 5.93 17.71
CA VAL A 32 -3.17 5.17 18.82
C VAL A 32 -2.14 4.80 19.88
N TYR A 33 -0.94 4.39 19.46
CA TYR A 33 0.11 3.94 20.37
C TYR A 33 1.14 5.05 20.63
N PRO A 34 1.81 5.03 21.79
CA PRO A 34 2.94 5.92 22.03
C PRO A 34 4.01 5.72 20.96
N GLN A 35 4.30 6.78 20.19
CA GLN A 35 5.18 6.65 19.02
C GLN A 35 6.58 6.16 19.40
N GLU A 36 7.12 6.58 20.55
CA GLU A 36 8.39 6.06 21.07
C GLU A 36 8.41 4.53 21.21
N GLN A 37 7.30 3.91 21.63
CA GLN A 37 7.23 2.44 21.75
C GLN A 37 7.19 1.76 20.38
N LEU A 38 6.55 2.37 19.38
CA LEU A 38 6.59 1.88 18.01
C LEU A 38 8.02 1.95 17.45
N LEU A 39 8.72 3.05 17.72
CA LEU A 39 10.11 3.25 17.33
C LEU A 39 11.04 2.23 17.99
N ASP A 40 10.94 2.05 19.30
CA ASP A 40 11.73 1.07 20.05
C ASP A 40 11.47 -0.36 19.57
N LEU A 41 10.21 -0.69 19.24
CA LEU A 41 9.85 -1.98 18.64
C LEU A 41 10.56 -2.19 17.30
N MET A 42 10.55 -1.19 16.42
CA MET A 42 11.18 -1.28 15.10
C MET A 42 12.70 -1.42 15.21
N GLU A 43 13.34 -0.66 16.10
CA GLU A 43 14.79 -0.76 16.37
C GLU A 43 15.19 -2.12 16.94
N ALA A 44 14.36 -2.70 17.80
CA ALA A 44 14.63 -4.01 18.40
C ALA A 44 14.49 -5.18 17.41
N HIS A 45 13.90 -4.98 16.22
CA HIS A 45 13.64 -6.03 15.24
C HIS A 45 14.25 -5.72 13.86
N PRO A 46 15.59 -5.63 13.75
CA PRO A 46 16.26 -5.25 12.50
C PRO A 46 16.03 -6.24 11.33
N LEU A 47 15.64 -7.49 11.62
CA LEU A 47 15.24 -8.45 10.60
C LEU A 47 13.88 -8.10 9.97
N LEU A 48 12.95 -7.56 10.76
CA LEU A 48 11.60 -7.19 10.29
C LEU A 48 11.59 -5.78 9.69
N PHE A 49 12.47 -4.90 10.19
CA PHE A 49 12.60 -3.52 9.76
C PHE A 49 14.06 -3.24 9.33
N PRO A 50 14.53 -3.86 8.24
CA PRO A 50 15.86 -3.59 7.72
C PRO A 50 15.99 -2.10 7.38
N ASP A 51 17.18 -1.55 7.61
CA ASP A 51 17.52 -0.15 7.34
C ASP A 51 16.65 0.90 8.04
N PHE A 52 15.93 0.51 9.12
CA PHE A 52 15.11 1.44 9.88
C PHE A 52 15.93 2.62 10.43
N LYS A 53 15.43 3.84 10.20
CA LYS A 53 15.99 5.07 10.73
C LYS A 53 14.94 5.78 11.55
N ARG A 54 15.24 6.01 12.83
CA ARG A 54 14.32 6.67 13.76
C ARG A 54 13.95 8.08 13.24
N PRO A 55 12.68 8.36 12.89
CA PRO A 55 12.23 9.70 12.55
C PRO A 55 12.20 10.60 13.79
N LYS A 56 12.10 11.91 13.56
CA LYS A 56 11.82 12.88 14.63
C LYS A 56 10.34 12.81 15.02
N LEU A 57 10.07 12.96 16.31
CA LEU A 57 8.71 13.04 16.83
C LEU A 57 8.21 14.49 16.96
N PRO A 58 6.89 14.72 16.82
CA PRO A 58 5.86 13.75 16.44
C PRO A 58 5.97 13.38 14.96
N PHE A 59 5.82 12.08 14.66
CA PHE A 59 5.78 11.58 13.29
C PHE A 59 4.32 11.41 12.88
N CYS A 60 3.96 11.96 11.73
CA CYS A 60 2.66 11.76 11.10
C CYS A 60 2.91 11.09 9.74
N PRO A 61 2.51 9.82 9.55
CA PRO A 61 2.66 9.18 8.25
C PRO A 61 1.74 9.82 7.22
N GLU A 62 2.11 9.70 5.95
CA GLU A 62 1.22 10.09 4.86
C GLU A 62 0.10 9.05 4.73
N PHE A 63 -1.15 9.53 4.67
CA PHE A 63 -2.32 8.68 4.49
C PHE A 63 -2.76 8.72 3.03
N PRO A 64 -2.98 7.55 2.38
CA PRO A 64 -3.68 7.47 1.11
C PRO A 64 -5.05 8.14 1.18
N ALA A 65 -5.55 8.70 0.08
CA ALA A 65 -6.82 9.42 0.08
C ALA A 65 -8.00 8.58 0.60
N VAL A 66 -8.04 7.29 0.29
CA VAL A 66 -9.03 6.33 0.79
C VAL A 66 -8.92 6.02 2.29
N ALA A 67 -7.86 6.48 2.97
CA ALA A 67 -7.54 6.16 4.36
C ALA A 67 -7.46 7.41 5.25
N ARG A 68 -8.07 8.52 4.83
CA ARG A 68 -8.18 9.77 5.61
C ARG A 68 -9.54 9.88 6.26
N LYS A 69 -9.53 10.08 7.57
CA LYS A 69 -10.74 10.25 8.36
C LYS A 69 -11.39 11.59 8.03
N ASP A 70 -12.72 11.61 8.01
CA ASP A 70 -13.52 12.82 7.77
C ASP A 70 -13.28 13.47 6.38
N GLU A 71 -12.55 12.80 5.50
CA GLU A 71 -12.26 13.19 4.11
C GLU A 71 -12.79 12.10 3.14
N PRO A 72 -14.10 12.09 2.81
CA PRO A 72 -14.63 11.14 1.84
C PRO A 72 -13.93 11.28 0.48
N TYR A 73 -13.44 10.16 -0.04
CA TYR A 73 -12.73 10.13 -1.33
C TYR A 73 -13.57 9.39 -2.37
N THR A 74 -13.72 9.97 -3.56
CA THR A 74 -14.33 9.27 -4.71
C THR A 74 -13.24 8.73 -5.59
N ASP A 75 -13.24 7.43 -5.80
CA ASP A 75 -12.27 6.73 -6.62
C ASP A 75 -12.62 6.79 -8.12
N ASP A 76 -11.75 6.27 -8.99
CA ASP A 76 -11.96 6.37 -10.44
C ASP A 76 -13.12 5.51 -10.95
N TRP A 77 -13.56 4.54 -10.14
CA TRP A 77 -14.75 3.73 -10.42
C TRP A 77 -16.04 4.49 -10.08
N GLY A 78 -15.97 5.59 -9.32
CA GLY A 78 -17.10 6.35 -8.81
C GLY A 78 -17.58 5.87 -7.43
N CYS A 79 -16.82 5.00 -6.76
CA CYS A 79 -17.09 4.59 -5.39
C CYS A 79 -16.65 5.67 -4.40
N VAL A 80 -17.47 5.92 -3.37
CA VAL A 80 -17.11 6.83 -2.27
C VAL A 80 -16.61 5.99 -1.11
N TRP A 81 -15.38 6.27 -0.70
CA TRP A 81 -14.68 5.66 0.43
C TRP A 81 -14.75 6.56 1.65
N GLN A 82 -15.01 5.96 2.81
CA GLN A 82 -14.93 6.63 4.11
C GLN A 82 -14.26 5.73 5.13
N THR A 83 -13.42 6.31 5.98
CA THR A 83 -12.84 5.63 7.14
C THR A 83 -13.14 6.42 8.41
N THR A 84 -13.25 5.72 9.53
CA THR A 84 -13.43 6.33 10.86
C THR A 84 -12.10 6.63 11.55
N MET A 85 -10.98 6.22 10.95
CA MET A 85 -9.64 6.34 11.52
C MET A 85 -8.59 6.55 10.43
N ASP A 86 -7.74 7.57 10.60
CA ASP A 86 -6.63 7.82 9.69
C ASP A 86 -5.69 6.63 9.64
N GLY A 87 -5.26 6.24 8.44
CA GLY A 87 -4.33 5.14 8.21
C GLY A 87 -4.97 3.76 8.07
N ILE A 88 -6.30 3.66 8.21
CA ILE A 88 -7.06 2.47 7.82
C ILE A 88 -7.79 2.77 6.51
N THR A 89 -7.54 1.97 5.48
CA THR A 89 -8.31 2.03 4.23
C THR A 89 -9.79 1.93 4.54
N GLY A 90 -10.55 2.90 4.06
CA GLY A 90 -11.97 3.00 4.31
C GLY A 90 -12.79 1.88 3.68
N THR A 91 -14.10 1.98 3.88
CA THR A 91 -15.08 1.14 3.21
C THR A 91 -15.86 1.94 2.19
N VAL A 92 -16.30 1.29 1.12
CA VAL A 92 -17.20 1.90 0.14
C VAL A 92 -18.56 2.12 0.79
N VAL A 93 -18.97 3.39 0.91
CA VAL A 93 -20.28 3.80 1.44
C VAL A 93 -21.27 4.20 0.33
N ARG A 94 -20.77 4.44 -0.88
CA ARG A 94 -21.57 4.67 -2.09
C ARG A 94 -20.89 4.01 -3.28
N HIS A 95 -21.64 3.31 -4.09
CA HIS A 95 -21.17 2.67 -5.32
C HIS A 95 -21.84 3.31 -6.55
N PRO A 96 -21.18 3.30 -7.73
CA PRO A 96 -21.69 3.93 -8.96
C PRO A 96 -22.90 3.19 -9.55
N LEU A 97 -22.94 1.87 -9.40
CA LEU A 97 -23.98 0.99 -9.91
C LEU A 97 -24.95 0.65 -8.78
N LYS A 98 -25.99 1.48 -8.61
CA LYS A 98 -27.02 1.21 -7.59
C LYS A 98 -28.00 0.13 -8.03
N ASN A 99 -28.33 0.10 -9.33
CA ASN A 99 -29.21 -0.89 -9.91
C ASN A 99 -28.51 -1.60 -11.08
N TRP A 100 -28.84 -2.86 -11.28
CA TRP A 100 -28.32 -3.64 -12.41
C TRP A 100 -28.77 -3.11 -13.77
N GLU A 101 -29.92 -2.44 -13.84
CA GLU A 101 -30.45 -1.81 -15.05
C GLU A 101 -29.55 -0.69 -15.57
N ASP A 102 -28.73 -0.08 -14.70
CA ASP A 102 -27.79 1.00 -15.04
C ASP A 102 -26.49 0.45 -15.66
N PHE A 103 -26.23 -0.86 -15.56
CA PHE A 103 -25.00 -1.51 -16.01
C PHE A 103 -24.67 -1.29 -17.50
N PRO A 104 -25.63 -1.38 -18.45
CA PRO A 104 -25.33 -1.17 -19.87
C PRO A 104 -24.78 0.23 -20.20
N GLY A 105 -25.07 1.24 -19.36
CA GLY A 105 -24.59 2.61 -19.53
C GLY A 105 -23.34 2.96 -18.72
N TYR A 106 -22.86 2.04 -17.88
CA TYR A 106 -21.71 2.28 -17.03
C TYR A 106 -20.40 2.23 -17.83
N GLN A 107 -19.51 3.18 -17.54
CA GLN A 107 -18.16 3.23 -18.10
C GLN A 107 -17.16 2.98 -16.98
N ALA A 108 -16.39 1.91 -17.13
CA ALA A 108 -15.25 1.64 -16.26
C ALA A 108 -14.13 2.66 -16.52
N PRO A 109 -13.29 2.97 -15.51
CA PRO A 109 -12.14 3.82 -15.71
C PRO A 109 -11.15 3.24 -16.73
N ASP A 110 -10.47 4.13 -17.45
CA ASP A 110 -9.44 3.76 -18.44
C ASP A 110 -8.12 3.40 -17.74
N PRO A 111 -7.67 2.13 -17.79
CA PRO A 111 -6.43 1.72 -17.13
C PRO A 111 -5.17 2.37 -17.72
N ASP A 112 -5.24 2.94 -18.93
CA ASP A 112 -4.11 3.69 -19.50
C ASP A 112 -3.94 5.07 -18.83
N GLN A 113 -4.94 5.55 -18.08
CA GLN A 113 -4.96 6.88 -17.47
C GLN A 113 -4.99 6.84 -15.94
N VAL A 114 -5.56 5.79 -15.34
CA VAL A 114 -5.77 5.70 -13.89
C VAL A 114 -5.51 4.31 -13.32
N MET A 115 -5.22 4.25 -12.01
CA MET A 115 -4.97 3.01 -11.25
C MET A 115 -6.12 2.62 -10.31
N GLY A 116 -7.25 3.33 -10.39
CA GLY A 116 -8.47 3.05 -9.62
C GLY A 116 -8.62 3.93 -8.37
N ILE A 117 -7.55 4.56 -7.90
CA ILE A 117 -7.53 5.54 -6.78
C ILE A 117 -6.68 6.77 -7.14
N GLY A 118 -6.66 7.15 -8.42
CA GLY A 118 -5.90 8.29 -8.94
C GLY A 118 -5.23 8.00 -10.29
N PRO A 119 -4.58 9.02 -10.88
CA PRO A 119 -3.87 8.89 -12.15
C PRO A 119 -2.66 7.96 -12.05
N VAL A 120 -2.29 7.35 -13.17
CA VAL A 120 -1.08 6.52 -13.29
C VAL A 120 -0.08 7.14 -14.27
N ASP A 121 1.21 7.10 -13.91
CA ASP A 121 2.32 7.46 -14.80
C ASP A 121 3.04 6.18 -15.25
N TRP A 122 2.61 5.61 -16.38
CA TRP A 122 3.15 4.35 -16.87
C TRP A 122 4.64 4.42 -17.23
N ASP A 123 5.15 5.57 -17.68
CA ASP A 123 6.57 5.74 -17.99
C ASP A 123 7.41 5.78 -16.70
N GLY A 124 6.88 6.43 -15.67
CA GLY A 124 7.44 6.43 -14.32
C GLY A 124 7.50 5.02 -13.72
N GLU A 125 6.39 4.28 -13.76
CA GLU A 125 6.29 2.90 -13.26
C GLU A 125 7.26 1.97 -14.01
N ALA A 126 7.32 2.07 -15.34
CA ALA A 126 8.26 1.28 -16.14
C ALA A 126 9.73 1.58 -15.78
N SER A 127 10.05 2.86 -15.54
CA SER A 127 11.39 3.29 -15.14
C SER A 127 11.76 2.76 -13.75
N ALA A 128 10.83 2.82 -12.80
CA ALA A 128 11.01 2.29 -11.45
C ALA A 128 11.23 0.77 -11.45
N ALA A 129 10.39 0.03 -12.17
CA ALA A 129 10.53 -1.41 -12.33
C ALA A 129 11.87 -1.81 -12.97
N ALA A 130 12.34 -1.04 -13.96
CA ALA A 130 13.63 -1.28 -14.59
C ALA A 130 14.81 -1.02 -13.64
N GLU A 131 14.71 -0.04 -12.74
CA GLU A 131 15.73 0.24 -11.73
C GLU A 131 15.76 -0.83 -10.63
N ASP A 132 14.59 -1.23 -10.11
CA ASP A 132 14.49 -2.29 -9.10
C ASP A 132 15.15 -3.58 -9.62
N LYS A 133 14.84 -3.95 -10.86
CA LYS A 133 15.48 -5.09 -11.53
C LYS A 133 17.00 -4.96 -11.68
N ARG A 134 17.52 -3.75 -11.91
CA ARG A 134 18.98 -3.50 -11.95
C ARG A 134 19.63 -3.65 -10.58
N GLN A 135 18.93 -3.27 -9.52
CA GLN A 135 19.39 -3.39 -8.13
C GLN A 135 19.23 -4.80 -7.55
N GLY A 136 18.66 -5.74 -8.33
CA GLY A 136 18.47 -7.13 -7.92
C GLY A 136 17.13 -7.41 -7.24
N GLY A 137 16.19 -6.46 -7.33
CA GLY A 137 14.78 -6.63 -7.03
C GLY A 137 14.04 -7.51 -8.05
N TRP A 138 12.71 -7.44 -8.05
CA TRP A 138 11.83 -8.42 -8.73
C TRP A 138 11.72 -8.20 -10.24
#